data_AF-A0A1J1GT29-F1
#
_entry.id   AF-A0A1J1GT29-F1
#
_cell.length_a   1.000
_cell.length_b   1.000
_cell.length_c   1.000
_cell.angle_alpha   90.00
_cell.angle_beta   90.00
_cell.angle_gamma   90.00
#
_symmetry.space_group_name_H-M   'P 1'
#
loop_
_entity.id
_entity.type
_entity.pdbx_description
1 polymer ?
#
loop_
_entity_poly.entity_id
_entity_poly.type
_entity_poly.pdbx_seq_one_letter_code
_entity_poly.pdbx_strand_id
1 'polypeptide(L)'
;MKILKNMFFFNFLVVLLQIYYVLSDRKKKEEMNILNFLPSNSLLYPLDFQKNWQASEPIPVSVHYTVPAYGYKDLIEALEYHNDLENHLKEREEIERRIISEQKRLEDNLWNKVQFLKTKDMMLKKKNSLRTYKSKI
;
A
#
# COMPACT_ATOMS: atom_id res chain seq x y z
N MET A 1 31.80 -19.00 -68.22
CA MET A 1 32.67 -18.38 -67.19
C MET A 1 32.10 -17.13 -66.50
N LYS A 2 31.34 -16.25 -67.19
CA LYS A 2 30.76 -15.03 -66.55
C LYS A 2 29.83 -15.33 -65.37
N ILE A 3 28.96 -16.33 -65.48
CA ILE A 3 28.01 -16.71 -64.41
C ILE A 3 28.73 -17.24 -63.16
N LEU A 4 29.75 -18.09 -63.34
CA LEU A 4 30.59 -18.60 -62.24
C LEU A 4 31.36 -17.49 -61.52
N LYS A 5 31.91 -16.50 -62.26
CA LYS A 5 32.54 -15.32 -61.65
C LYS A 5 31.54 -14.50 -60.84
N ASN A 6 30.32 -14.29 -61.35
CA ASN A 6 29.30 -13.52 -60.64
C ASN A 6 28.83 -14.22 -59.35
N MET A 7 28.69 -15.55 -59.33
CA MET A 7 28.42 -16.28 -58.08
C MET A 7 29.57 -16.15 -57.08
N PHE A 8 30.82 -16.15 -57.54
CA PHE A 8 31.96 -15.99 -56.64
C PHE A 8 31.98 -14.59 -56.00
N PHE A 9 31.73 -13.54 -56.78
CA PHE A 9 31.62 -12.17 -56.26
C PHE A 9 30.46 -12.02 -55.27
N PHE A 10 29.32 -12.66 -55.53
CA PHE A 10 28.18 -12.62 -54.62
C PHE A 10 28.51 -13.28 -53.27
N ASN A 11 29.12 -14.47 -53.29
CA ASN A 11 29.53 -15.15 -52.06
C ASN A 11 30.60 -14.35 -51.30
N PHE A 12 31.55 -13.74 -52.01
CA PHE A 12 32.57 -12.89 -51.38
C PHE A 12 31.95 -11.66 -50.70
N LEU A 13 30.94 -11.03 -51.32
CA LEU A 13 30.20 -9.91 -50.74
C LEU A 13 29.46 -10.32 -49.46
N VAL A 14 28.82 -11.50 -49.45
CA VAL A 14 28.12 -12.03 -48.27
C VAL A 14 29.08 -12.24 -47.10
N VAL A 15 30.27 -12.79 -47.36
CA VAL A 15 31.30 -12.99 -46.33
C VAL A 15 31.80 -11.65 -45.78
N LEU A 16 32.03 -10.65 -46.64
CA LEU A 16 32.40 -9.30 -46.19
C LEU A 16 31.33 -8.65 -45.33
N LEU A 17 30.04 -8.83 -45.68
CA LEU A 17 28.91 -8.33 -44.90
C LEU A 17 28.83 -8.98 -43.52
N GLN A 18 29.06 -10.29 -43.43
CA GLN A 18 29.12 -11.01 -42.15
C GLN A 18 30.28 -10.52 -41.27
N ILE A 19 31.47 -10.32 -41.85
CA ILE A 19 32.62 -9.79 -41.12
C ILE A 19 32.34 -8.36 -40.63
N TYR A 20 31.69 -7.53 -41.45
CA TYR A 20 31.30 -6.17 -41.07
C TYR A 20 30.30 -6.17 -39.89
N TYR A 21 29.30 -7.04 -39.90
CA TYR A 21 28.37 -7.17 -38.77
C TYR A 21 29.09 -7.60 -37.49
N VAL A 22 30.01 -8.57 -37.57
CA VAL A 22 30.80 -9.01 -36.41
C VAL A 22 31.73 -7.90 -35.89
N LEU A 23 32.35 -7.11 -36.78
CA LEU A 23 33.18 -5.98 -36.38
C LEU A 23 32.34 -4.83 -35.78
N SER A 24 31.16 -4.58 -36.35
CA SER A 24 30.26 -3.50 -35.93
C SER A 24 29.52 -3.82 -34.63
N ASP A 25 29.37 -5.09 -34.26
CA ASP A 25 28.82 -5.52 -32.97
C ASP A 25 29.82 -5.42 -31.81
N ARG A 26 30.94 -4.70 -32.02
CA ARG A 26 31.68 -4.06 -30.93
C ARG A 26 30.86 -2.90 -30.35
N LYS A 27 29.67 -3.20 -29.79
CA LYS A 27 29.16 -2.42 -28.66
C LYS A 27 30.30 -2.39 -27.65
N LYS A 28 30.77 -1.18 -27.30
CA LYS A 28 31.78 -0.94 -26.26
C LYS A 28 31.50 -1.91 -25.10
N LYS A 29 32.31 -2.95 -24.97
CA LYS A 29 32.42 -3.68 -23.71
C LYS A 29 32.94 -2.63 -22.74
N GLU A 30 32.06 -2.12 -21.88
CA GLU A 30 32.49 -1.46 -20.66
C GLU A 30 33.53 -2.37 -20.04
N GLU A 31 34.75 -1.87 -19.87
CA GLU A 31 35.86 -2.63 -19.34
C GLU A 31 35.48 -3.11 -17.94
N MET A 32 35.05 -4.37 -17.83
CA MET A 32 34.77 -4.97 -16.54
C MET A 32 36.11 -5.16 -15.84
N ASN A 33 36.36 -4.33 -14.83
CA ASN A 33 37.57 -4.42 -14.04
C ASN A 33 37.62 -5.78 -13.31
N ILE A 34 38.65 -6.58 -13.58
CA ILE A 34 38.79 -7.95 -13.05
C ILE A 34 38.83 -7.95 -11.52
N LEU A 35 39.28 -6.84 -10.92
CA LEU A 35 39.31 -6.62 -9.47
C LEU A 35 37.91 -6.61 -8.83
N ASN A 36 36.85 -6.40 -9.60
CA ASN A 36 35.49 -6.43 -9.06
C ASN A 36 35.04 -7.85 -8.72
N PHE A 37 35.63 -8.92 -9.30
CA PHE A 37 35.23 -10.31 -9.09
C PHE A 37 35.87 -10.98 -7.86
N LEU A 38 36.44 -10.21 -6.94
CA LEU A 38 37.02 -10.74 -5.71
C LEU A 38 35.90 -11.17 -4.74
N PRO A 39 35.88 -12.44 -4.29
CA PRO A 39 34.80 -12.96 -3.46
C PRO A 39 34.66 -12.11 -2.19
N SER A 40 33.45 -11.57 -1.97
CA SER A 40 33.12 -10.87 -0.73
C SER A 40 32.10 -11.66 0.08
N ASN A 41 32.15 -11.53 1.40
CA ASN A 41 31.19 -12.16 2.32
C ASN A 41 29.85 -11.41 2.38
N SER A 42 29.62 -10.43 1.50
CA SER A 42 28.36 -9.68 1.46
C SER A 42 27.26 -10.55 0.87
N LEU A 43 26.09 -10.60 1.53
CA LEU A 43 24.89 -11.27 1.01
C LEU A 43 24.47 -10.71 -0.36
N LEU A 44 24.81 -9.45 -0.64
CA LEU A 44 24.48 -8.74 -1.87
C LEU A 44 25.60 -8.81 -2.92
N TYR A 45 26.72 -9.49 -2.63
CA TYR A 45 27.83 -9.65 -3.56
C TYR A 45 27.44 -10.18 -4.95
N PRO A 46 26.49 -11.12 -5.10
CA PRO A 46 26.04 -11.56 -6.42
C PRO A 46 25.36 -10.45 -7.23
N LEU A 47 24.82 -9.42 -6.56
CA LEU A 47 24.09 -8.31 -7.17
C LEU A 47 25.02 -7.17 -7.61
N ASP A 48 26.25 -7.11 -7.09
CA ASP A 48 27.23 -6.06 -7.44
C ASP A 48 27.62 -6.08 -8.94
N PHE A 49 27.38 -7.21 -9.63
CA PHE A 49 27.67 -7.40 -11.05
C PHE A 49 26.45 -7.27 -11.96
N GLN A 50 25.26 -7.07 -11.38
CA GLN A 50 24.00 -7.03 -12.11
C GLN A 50 23.70 -5.59 -12.55
N LYS A 51 23.34 -5.38 -13.82
CA LYS A 51 22.96 -4.03 -14.27
C LYS A 51 21.68 -3.60 -13.54
N ASN A 52 21.55 -2.32 -13.17
CA ASN A 52 20.39 -1.80 -12.42
C ASN A 52 19.03 -2.22 -13.00
N TRP A 53 18.91 -2.33 -14.34
CA TRP A 53 17.69 -2.78 -15.00
C TRP A 53 17.37 -4.26 -14.74
N GLN A 54 18.38 -5.11 -14.63
CA GLN A 54 18.19 -6.52 -14.27
C GLN A 54 17.80 -6.64 -12.79
N ALA A 55 18.27 -5.76 -11.90
CA ALA A 55 17.92 -5.77 -10.48
C ALA A 55 16.51 -5.23 -10.21
N SER A 56 15.91 -4.51 -11.18
CA SER A 56 14.52 -4.04 -11.12
C SER A 56 13.48 -5.06 -11.58
N GLU A 57 13.91 -6.20 -12.13
CA GLU A 57 12.98 -7.27 -12.48
C GLU A 57 12.51 -7.97 -11.20
N PRO A 58 11.19 -8.09 -10.96
CA PRO A 58 10.69 -8.77 -9.79
C PRO A 58 11.12 -10.23 -9.84
N ILE A 59 11.91 -10.66 -8.86
CA ILE A 59 12.31 -12.07 -8.72
C ILE A 59 11.04 -12.86 -8.39
N PRO A 60 10.60 -13.82 -9.24
CA PRO A 60 9.45 -14.65 -8.92
C PRO A 60 9.82 -15.58 -7.78
N VAL A 61 9.48 -15.20 -6.55
CA VAL A 61 9.58 -16.08 -5.39
C VAL A 61 8.38 -17.01 -5.43
N SER A 62 8.60 -18.29 -5.76
CA SER A 62 7.59 -19.32 -5.60
C SER A 62 7.44 -19.63 -4.10
N VAL A 63 6.50 -18.93 -3.46
CA VAL A 63 6.13 -19.24 -2.07
C VAL A 63 5.16 -20.42 -2.10
N HIS A 64 5.66 -21.61 -1.80
CA HIS A 64 4.81 -22.76 -1.53
C HIS A 64 4.17 -22.60 -0.14
N TYR A 65 3.03 -21.91 -0.06
CA TYR A 65 2.19 -21.95 1.14
C TYR A 65 1.11 -23.01 0.97
N THR A 66 0.97 -23.88 1.96
CA THR A 66 -0.16 -24.80 2.05
C THR A 66 -1.36 -24.03 2.57
N VAL A 67 -2.36 -23.78 1.72
CA VAL A 67 -3.68 -23.32 2.20
C VAL A 67 -4.32 -24.53 2.88
N PRO A 68 -4.66 -24.47 4.19
CA PRO A 68 -5.42 -25.54 4.80
C PRO A 68 -6.76 -25.64 4.04
N ALA A 69 -7.03 -26.80 3.46
CA ALA A 69 -8.34 -27.07 2.89
C ALA A 69 -9.32 -27.16 4.06
N TYR A 70 -10.19 -26.14 4.20
CA TYR A 70 -11.24 -26.13 5.22
C TYR A 70 -11.99 -27.46 5.19
N GLY A 71 -11.91 -28.20 6.29
CA GLY A 71 -12.56 -29.51 6.40
C GLY A 71 -14.05 -29.36 6.67
N TYR A 72 -14.80 -30.45 6.54
CA TYR A 72 -16.22 -30.49 6.95
C TYR A 72 -16.45 -29.97 8.38
N LYS A 73 -15.47 -30.20 9.27
CA LYS A 73 -15.49 -29.72 10.64
C LYS A 73 -15.49 -28.19 10.74
N ASP A 74 -14.68 -27.51 9.93
CA ASP A 74 -14.59 -26.04 9.95
C ASP A 74 -15.89 -25.40 9.44
N LEU A 75 -16.57 -26.07 8.49
CA LEU A 75 -17.90 -25.65 8.05
C LEU A 75 -18.96 -25.83 9.13
N ILE A 76 -18.94 -26.93 9.88
CA ILE A 76 -19.86 -27.14 11.02
C ILE A 76 -19.61 -26.09 12.09
N GLU A 77 -18.35 -25.85 12.43
CA GLU A 77 -17.98 -24.88 13.45
C GLU A 77 -18.43 -23.47 13.05
N ALA A 78 -18.27 -23.09 11.78
CA ALA A 78 -18.82 -21.83 11.26
C ALA A 78 -20.36 -21.81 11.31
N LEU A 79 -21.02 -22.93 11.01
CA LEU A 79 -22.48 -23.04 11.08
C LEU A 79 -22.98 -22.91 12.52
N GLU A 80 -22.32 -23.56 13.47
CA GLU A 80 -22.62 -23.49 14.91
C GLU A 80 -22.40 -22.07 15.43
N TYR A 81 -21.29 -21.43 15.05
CA TYR A 81 -21.00 -20.04 15.37
C TYR A 81 -22.10 -19.10 14.85
N HIS A 82 -22.53 -19.26 13.60
CA HIS A 82 -23.60 -18.45 13.01
C HIS A 82 -25.00 -18.78 13.55
N ASN A 83 -25.19 -19.99 14.07
CA ASN A 83 -26.45 -20.41 14.67
C ASN A 83 -26.52 -20.10 16.18
N ASP A 84 -25.48 -19.49 16.75
CA ASP A 84 -25.47 -18.97 18.12
C ASP A 84 -26.26 -17.67 18.22
N LEU A 85 -27.55 -17.79 17.91
CA LEU A 85 -28.54 -16.71 17.94
C LEU A 85 -28.60 -16.06 19.31
N GLU A 86 -28.33 -16.82 20.37
CA GLU A 86 -28.35 -16.32 21.76
C GLU A 86 -27.24 -15.31 22.00
N ASN A 87 -26.01 -15.59 21.57
CA ASN A 87 -24.91 -14.63 21.70
C ASN A 87 -25.12 -13.38 20.84
N HIS A 88 -25.62 -13.53 19.61
CA HIS A 88 -25.94 -12.38 18.77
C HIS A 88 -27.04 -11.49 19.37
N LEU A 89 -28.08 -12.08 19.99
CA LEU A 89 -29.12 -11.32 20.68
C LEU A 89 -28.55 -10.58 21.91
N LYS A 90 -27.69 -11.23 22.70
CA LYS A 90 -27.02 -10.60 23.85
C LYS A 90 -26.14 -9.42 23.42
N GLU A 91 -25.34 -9.58 22.37
CA GLU A 91 -24.50 -8.50 21.82
C GLU A 91 -25.36 -7.32 21.35
N ARG A 92 -26.47 -7.61 20.66
CA ARG A 92 -27.40 -6.59 20.19
C ARG A 92 -28.03 -5.80 21.35
N GLU A 93 -28.49 -6.49 22.38
CA GLU A 93 -29.02 -5.84 23.58
C GLU A 93 -27.98 -4.97 24.29
N GLU A 94 -26.72 -5.43 24.37
CA GLU A 94 -25.66 -4.66 24.99
C GLU A 94 -25.36 -3.38 24.20
N ILE A 95 -25.31 -3.48 22.86
CA ILE A 95 -25.14 -2.33 21.97
C ILE A 95 -26.29 -1.33 22.16
N GLU A 96 -27.54 -1.79 22.21
CA GLU A 96 -28.70 -0.93 22.46
C GLU A 96 -28.60 -0.21 23.81
N ARG A 97 -28.21 -0.92 24.88
CA ARG A 97 -27.99 -0.32 26.21
C ARG A 97 -26.90 0.75 26.18
N ARG A 98 -25.79 0.49 25.49
CA ARG A 98 -24.69 1.47 25.32
C ARG A 98 -25.17 2.71 24.58
N ILE A 99 -25.90 2.55 23.47
CA ILE A 99 -26.44 3.67 22.69
C ILE A 99 -27.35 4.54 23.56
N ILE A 100 -28.28 3.94 24.30
CA ILE A 100 -29.19 4.67 25.20
C ILE A 100 -28.41 5.44 26.27
N SER A 101 -27.39 4.82 26.86
CA SER A 101 -26.57 5.46 27.89
C SER A 101 -25.79 6.67 27.35
N GLU A 102 -25.26 6.56 26.13
CA GLU A 102 -24.54 7.64 25.47
C GLU A 102 -25.46 8.78 25.04
N GLN A 103 -26.65 8.46 24.53
CA GLN A 103 -27.67 9.46 24.21
C GLN A 103 -28.06 10.27 25.44
N LYS A 104 -28.32 9.60 26.57
CA LYS A 104 -28.64 10.28 27.84
C LYS A 104 -27.49 11.16 28.31
N ARG A 105 -26.25 10.68 28.25
CA ARG A 105 -25.06 11.46 28.60
C ARG A 105 -24.91 12.71 27.74
N LEU A 106 -25.19 12.62 26.45
CA LEU A 106 -25.15 13.76 25.52
C LEU A 106 -26.29 14.74 25.78
N GLU A 107 -27.49 14.25 26.07
CA GLU A 107 -28.66 15.06 26.41
C GLU A 107 -28.40 15.88 27.68
N ASP A 108 -27.91 15.24 28.75
CA ASP A 108 -27.56 15.92 30.01
C ASP A 108 -26.49 17.00 29.78
N ASN A 109 -25.46 16.69 28.99
CA ASN A 109 -24.41 17.66 28.64
C ASN A 109 -24.94 18.86 27.85
N LEU A 110 -25.83 18.62 26.88
CA LEU A 110 -26.46 19.69 26.11
C LEU A 110 -27.36 20.54 27.00
N TRP A 111 -28.16 19.91 27.85
CA TRP A 111 -29.04 20.60 28.79
C TRP A 111 -28.25 21.52 29.72
N ASN A 112 -27.17 21.02 30.31
CA ASN A 112 -26.28 21.80 31.18
C ASN A 112 -25.67 23.01 30.44
N LYS A 113 -25.22 22.81 29.19
CA LYS A 113 -24.71 23.92 28.36
C LYS A 113 -25.79 24.96 28.08
N VAL A 114 -27.01 24.55 27.75
CA VAL A 114 -28.12 25.47 27.50
C VAL A 114 -28.45 26.28 28.75
N GLN A 115 -28.51 25.65 29.92
CA GLN A 115 -28.78 26.36 31.19
C GLN A 115 -27.67 27.37 31.53
N PHE A 116 -26.41 26.99 31.32
CA PHE A 116 -25.28 27.90 31.50
C PHE A 116 -25.32 29.09 30.54
N LEU A 117 -25.70 28.89 29.28
CA LEU A 117 -25.85 29.98 28.32
C LEU A 117 -27.01 30.92 28.70
N LYS A 118 -28.15 30.36 29.15
CA LYS A 118 -29.28 31.17 29.63
C LYS A 118 -28.90 32.07 30.82
N THR A 119 -28.16 31.53 31.79
CA THR A 119 -27.70 32.32 32.95
C THR A 119 -26.72 33.42 32.53
N LYS A 120 -25.78 33.12 31.64
CA LYS A 120 -24.86 34.13 31.07
C LYS A 120 -25.60 35.24 30.31
N ASP A 121 -26.57 34.90 29.49
CA ASP A 121 -27.37 35.88 28.75
C ASP A 121 -28.16 36.80 29.69
N MET A 122 -28.77 36.24 30.74
CA MET A 122 -29.43 37.04 31.79
C MET A 122 -28.46 38.00 32.49
N MET A 123 -27.26 37.54 32.85
CA MET A 123 -26.23 38.40 33.46
C MET A 123 -25.80 39.52 32.52
N LEU A 124 -25.63 39.23 31.23
CA LEU A 124 -25.24 40.21 30.22
C LEU A 124 -26.33 41.27 30.02
N LYS A 125 -27.60 40.86 29.92
CA LYS A 125 -28.76 41.77 29.85
C LYS A 125 -28.84 42.68 31.07
N LYS A 126 -28.64 42.14 32.28
CA LYS A 126 -28.60 42.93 33.53
C LYS A 126 -27.43 43.91 33.56
N LYS A 127 -26.24 43.52 33.09
CA LYS A 127 -25.08 44.42 32.99
C LYS A 127 -25.36 45.58 32.02
N ASN A 128 -25.98 45.28 30.88
CA ASN A 128 -26.33 46.28 29.88
C ASN A 128 -27.38 47.26 30.40
N SER A 129 -28.41 46.79 31.13
CA SER A 129 -29.43 47.67 31.72
C SER A 129 -28.86 48.59 32.81
N LEU A 130 -27.93 48.10 33.64
CA LEU A 130 -27.22 48.92 34.63
C LEU A 130 -26.35 49.99 33.97
N ARG A 131 -25.69 49.66 32.85
CA ARG A 131 -24.87 50.62 32.09
C ARG A 131 -25.72 51.73 31.47
N THR A 132 -26.86 51.40 30.86
CA THR A 132 -27.78 52.40 30.30
C THR A 132 -28.44 53.26 31.37
N TYR A 133 -28.70 52.71 32.56
CA TYR A 133 -29.19 53.51 33.70
C TYR A 133 -28.12 54.48 34.19
N LYS A 134 -26.87 54.03 34.39
CA LYS A 134 -25.76 54.89 34.81
C LYS A 134 -25.47 56.02 33.82
N SER A 135 -25.64 55.81 32.51
CA SER A 135 -25.44 56.86 31.52
C SER A 135 -26.55 57.92 31.47
N LYS A 136 -27.68 57.70 32.17
CA LYS A 136 -28.81 58.63 32.24
C LYS A 136 -28.77 59.54 33.48
N ILE A 137 -27.89 59.26 34.43
CA ILE A 137 -27.61 60.09 35.63
C ILE A 137 -26.40 60.96 35.29
#